data_AF-A0A6L2QBJ6-F1
#
_entry.id   AF-A0A6L2QBJ6-F1
#
_cell.length_a   1.000
_cell.length_b   1.000
_cell.length_c   1.000
_cell.angle_alpha   90.00
_cell.angle_beta   90.00
_cell.angle_gamma   90.00
#
_symmetry.space_group_name_H-M   'P 1'
#
loop_
_entity.id
_entity.type
_entity.pdbx_description
1 polymer ?
#
loop_
_entity_poly.entity_id
_entity_poly.type
_entity_poly.pdbx_seq_one_letter_code
_entity_poly.pdbx_strand_id
1 'polypeptide(L)'
;VADYQEVDKLSILSETDSGVVCNSRPNSYVGTPNIQGLLFPPLASSALSLACAICHKVVYFDENGAHNLPKYRAMQSIVDKYGETRNLSLKCQLCETEPAGDATVMCEQCEVLYCDACRENCHPSRGPLAKHTLLEPLQGRAALRNKTKTKDVQCSEHEDEALSMYCMVCKVPVCPLCLHDTRHTSHDVQAINSMCKAQK
;
A
#
# COMPACT_ATOMS: atom_id res chain seq x y z
N VAL A 1 -8.92 73.28 -35.42
CA VAL A 1 -7.85 73.65 -34.48
C VAL A 1 -7.68 72.43 -33.57
N ALA A 2 -6.81 71.50 -33.95
CA ALA A 2 -5.48 71.26 -33.33
C ALA A 2 -5.65 70.80 -31.85
N ASP A 3 -5.05 69.75 -31.30
CA ASP A 3 -3.75 69.11 -31.55
C ASP A 3 -3.60 67.90 -30.56
N TYR A 4 -3.15 66.71 -31.03
CA TYR A 4 -2.23 65.72 -30.38
C TYR A 4 -2.62 65.02 -29.05
N GLN A 5 -2.20 63.79 -28.65
CA GLN A 5 -0.99 62.93 -28.82
C GLN A 5 -1.41 61.41 -28.77
N GLU A 6 -0.89 60.50 -29.62
CA GLU A 6 0.25 59.55 -29.43
C GLU A 6 -0.01 58.48 -28.31
N VAL A 7 0.15 57.14 -28.43
CA VAL A 7 1.15 56.26 -29.06
C VAL A 7 0.67 54.78 -29.07
N ASP A 8 1.29 54.01 -29.99
CA ASP A 8 1.32 52.55 -30.20
C ASP A 8 1.62 51.68 -28.95
N LYS A 9 1.02 50.48 -28.83
CA LYS A 9 1.68 49.28 -28.24
C LYS A 9 0.89 47.96 -28.37
N LEU A 10 1.48 47.07 -29.17
CA LEU A 10 1.76 45.64 -28.92
C LEU A 10 0.64 44.58 -28.86
N SER A 11 0.78 43.63 -29.81
CA SER A 11 0.27 42.26 -29.84
C SER A 11 0.53 41.44 -28.56
N ILE A 12 -0.50 40.74 -28.10
CA ILE A 12 -0.50 39.67 -27.08
C ILE A 12 -1.84 38.93 -27.27
N LEU A 13 -2.03 37.61 -27.46
CA LEU A 13 -1.29 36.38 -27.21
C LEU A 13 -1.82 35.23 -28.11
N SER A 14 -0.89 34.37 -28.51
CA SER A 14 -0.91 32.93 -28.80
C SER A 14 -2.21 32.16 -29.07
N GLU A 15 -2.27 31.57 -30.27
CA GLU A 15 -3.03 30.36 -30.57
C GLU A 15 -2.30 29.15 -29.95
N THR A 16 -2.92 28.44 -29.02
CA THR A 16 -2.50 27.08 -28.65
C THR A 16 -3.58 26.11 -29.08
N ASP A 17 -3.52 25.73 -30.36
CA ASP A 17 -4.19 24.57 -30.92
C ASP A 17 -3.30 23.32 -30.73
N SER A 18 -3.76 22.38 -29.91
CA SER A 18 -3.43 20.95 -30.01
C SER A 18 -4.14 20.19 -28.88
N GLY A 19 -5.44 19.99 -29.07
CA GLY A 19 -6.19 19.00 -28.29
C GLY A 19 -5.89 17.60 -28.82
N VAL A 20 -4.89 16.92 -28.26
CA VAL A 20 -4.70 15.48 -28.49
C VAL A 20 -5.38 14.73 -27.34
N VAL A 21 -6.61 14.26 -27.57
CA VAL A 21 -7.31 13.37 -26.63
C VAL A 21 -6.84 11.95 -26.90
N CYS A 22 -5.83 11.50 -26.16
CA CYS A 22 -5.43 10.10 -26.13
C CYS A 22 -6.45 9.28 -25.32
N ASN A 23 -7.49 8.77 -25.98
CA ASN A 23 -8.48 7.88 -25.36
C ASN A 23 -7.95 6.44 -25.23
N SER A 24 -6.84 6.26 -24.52
CA SER A 24 -6.33 4.92 -24.17
C SER A 24 -6.96 4.49 -22.85
N ARG A 25 -8.17 3.93 -22.90
CA ARG A 25 -8.78 3.26 -21.75
C ARG A 25 -7.99 1.97 -21.43
N PRO A 26 -7.42 1.81 -20.23
CA PRO A 26 -6.86 0.52 -19.82
C PRO A 26 -7.98 -0.49 -19.54
N ASN A 27 -7.73 -1.77 -19.87
CA ASN A 27 -8.64 -2.91 -19.65
C ASN A 27 -8.96 -3.22 -18.17
N SER A 28 -8.56 -2.38 -17.21
CA SER A 28 -8.73 -2.64 -15.77
C SER A 28 -10.08 -2.21 -15.21
N TYR A 29 -11.01 -1.76 -16.05
CA TYR A 29 -12.35 -1.34 -15.62
C TYR A 29 -13.42 -2.30 -16.15
N VAL A 30 -13.46 -3.50 -15.57
CA VAL A 30 -14.60 -4.40 -15.69
C VAL A 30 -15.43 -4.25 -14.42
N GLY A 31 -16.59 -3.62 -14.54
CA GLY A 31 -17.64 -3.68 -13.52
C GLY A 31 -18.10 -2.34 -12.95
N THR A 32 -18.79 -1.52 -13.75
CA THR A 32 -19.92 -0.73 -13.21
C THR A 32 -21.08 -0.76 -14.20
N PRO A 33 -22.32 -1.05 -13.75
CA PRO A 33 -23.48 -0.99 -14.64
C PRO A 33 -23.76 0.47 -14.97
N ASN A 34 -23.88 0.73 -16.26
CA ASN A 34 -24.32 1.99 -16.82
C ASN A 34 -25.77 2.27 -16.39
N ILE A 35 -25.96 3.25 -15.52
CA ILE A 35 -27.26 3.94 -15.37
C ILE A 35 -26.99 5.44 -15.53
N GLN A 36 -27.35 5.94 -16.72
CA GLN A 36 -27.82 7.30 -17.05
C GLN A 36 -26.81 8.44 -16.74
N GLY A 37 -26.15 9.06 -17.72
CA GLY A 37 -26.77 9.84 -18.79
C GLY A 37 -26.90 11.31 -18.35
N LEU A 38 -26.17 12.20 -19.03
CA LEU A 38 -26.25 13.68 -19.02
C LEU A 38 -25.28 14.45 -18.09
N LEU A 39 -24.20 14.94 -18.71
CA LEU A 39 -23.59 16.26 -18.50
C LEU A 39 -23.28 16.70 -17.05
N PHE A 40 -22.29 16.15 -16.35
CA PHE A 40 -21.48 16.86 -15.33
C PHE A 40 -20.30 15.95 -14.94
N PRO A 41 -19.05 16.44 -14.81
CA PRO A 41 -17.99 15.64 -14.20
C PRO A 41 -18.27 15.53 -12.70
N PRO A 42 -18.30 14.33 -12.09
CA PRO A 42 -18.18 14.24 -10.65
C PRO A 42 -16.72 14.58 -10.31
N LEU A 43 -16.46 15.85 -10.01
CA LEU A 43 -15.26 16.29 -9.31
C LEU A 43 -15.32 15.74 -7.88
N ALA A 44 -15.01 14.46 -7.68
CA ALA A 44 -14.61 13.89 -6.38
C ALA A 44 -14.17 12.43 -6.53
N SER A 45 -13.06 12.20 -7.19
CA SER A 45 -12.14 11.14 -6.81
C SER A 45 -10.78 11.64 -7.20
N SER A 46 -10.13 12.34 -6.27
CA SER A 46 -8.70 12.60 -6.33
C SER A 46 -7.99 11.24 -6.27
N ALA A 47 -8.01 10.51 -7.40
CA ALA A 47 -7.28 9.29 -7.59
C ALA A 47 -5.80 9.69 -7.58
N LEU A 48 -5.22 9.60 -6.39
CA LEU A 48 -3.81 9.88 -6.20
C LEU A 48 -3.06 8.82 -7.02
N SER A 49 -2.06 9.21 -7.81
CA SER A 49 -1.35 8.26 -8.68
C SER A 49 0.15 8.50 -8.67
N LEU A 50 0.90 7.42 -8.86
CA LEU A 50 2.36 7.44 -8.91
C LEU A 50 2.83 6.74 -10.19
N ALA A 51 3.68 7.40 -10.98
CA ALA A 51 4.35 6.80 -12.11
C ALA A 51 5.73 6.27 -11.70
N CYS A 52 6.02 5.02 -12.02
CA CYS A 52 7.36 4.47 -11.81
C CYS A 52 8.38 5.19 -12.70
N ALA A 53 9.46 5.72 -12.13
CA ALA A 53 10.49 6.45 -12.88
C ALA A 53 11.29 5.58 -13.88
N ILE A 54 11.18 4.25 -13.81
CA ILE A 54 11.95 3.32 -14.64
C ILE A 54 11.09 2.75 -15.77
N CYS A 55 9.90 2.24 -15.45
CA CYS A 55 9.03 1.61 -16.44
C CYS A 55 7.81 2.45 -16.81
N HIS A 56 7.66 3.64 -16.23
CA HIS A 56 6.55 4.58 -16.45
C HIS A 56 5.15 4.02 -16.17
N LYS A 57 5.05 2.83 -15.55
CA LYS A 57 3.77 2.25 -15.12
C LYS A 57 3.14 3.14 -14.05
N VAL A 58 1.90 3.54 -14.29
CA VAL A 58 1.08 4.33 -13.36
C VAL A 58 0.35 3.40 -12.40
N VAL A 59 0.44 3.69 -11.11
CA VAL A 59 -0.31 3.03 -10.04
C VAL A 59 -1.27 4.04 -9.46
N TYR A 60 -2.54 3.66 -9.31
CA TYR A 60 -3.58 4.46 -8.68
C TYR A 60 -3.77 4.03 -7.23
N PHE A 61 -3.99 4.99 -6.36
CA PHE A 61 -4.27 4.79 -4.95
C PHE A 61 -5.76 5.00 -4.69
N ASP A 62 -6.32 4.15 -3.84
CA ASP A 62 -7.64 4.36 -3.22
C ASP A 62 -7.49 5.17 -1.91
N GLU A 63 -8.51 5.15 -1.06
CA GLU A 63 -8.51 5.84 0.24
C GLU A 63 -7.38 5.38 1.18
N ASN A 64 -6.88 4.15 1.02
CA ASN A 64 -5.75 3.61 1.79
C ASN A 64 -4.39 4.05 1.23
N GLY A 65 -4.34 4.84 0.14
CA GLY A 65 -3.11 5.49 -0.31
C GLY A 65 -1.99 4.50 -0.65
N ALA A 66 -0.77 4.82 -0.20
CA ALA A 66 0.42 3.99 -0.39
C ALA A 66 0.37 2.64 0.33
N HIS A 67 -0.58 2.41 1.26
CA HIS A 67 -0.68 1.15 1.99
C HIS A 67 -1.07 -0.04 1.10
N ASN A 68 -1.66 0.22 -0.07
CA ASN A 68 -1.97 -0.83 -1.05
C ASN A 68 -0.77 -1.26 -1.91
N LEU A 69 0.36 -0.56 -1.82
CA LEU A 69 1.54 -0.96 -2.56
C LEU A 69 2.12 -2.26 -1.99
N PRO A 70 2.56 -3.19 -2.85
CA PRO A 70 3.28 -4.37 -2.41
C PRO A 70 4.49 -3.99 -1.56
N LYS A 71 4.52 -4.46 -0.30
CA LYS A 71 5.64 -4.21 0.59
C LYS A 71 6.86 -5.01 0.14
N TYR A 72 8.03 -4.39 0.13
CA TYR A 72 9.28 -5.08 -0.17
C TYR A 72 9.77 -5.89 1.05
N ARG A 73 9.20 -7.09 1.24
CA ARG A 73 9.43 -7.96 2.41
C ARG A 73 10.89 -8.35 2.64
N ALA A 74 11.67 -8.54 1.58
CA ALA A 74 13.09 -8.85 1.70
C ALA A 74 13.88 -7.68 2.31
N MET A 75 13.64 -6.46 1.83
CA MET A 75 14.25 -5.25 2.41
C MET A 75 13.82 -5.04 3.85
N GLN A 76 12.54 -5.24 4.17
CA GLN A 76 12.06 -5.19 5.55
C GLN A 76 12.86 -6.17 6.44
N SER A 77 13.06 -7.40 5.98
CA SER A 77 13.85 -8.40 6.72
C SER A 77 15.33 -8.00 6.90
N ILE A 78 15.92 -7.30 5.92
CA ILE A 78 17.29 -6.79 6.01
C ILE A 78 17.38 -5.66 7.04
N VAL A 79 16.46 -4.70 6.99
CA VAL A 79 16.39 -3.58 7.93
C VAL A 79 16.18 -4.08 9.35
N ASP A 80 15.26 -5.03 9.55
CA ASP A 80 14.99 -5.63 10.85
C ASP A 80 16.25 -6.34 11.39
N LYS A 81 16.90 -7.19 10.58
CA LYS A 81 18.14 -7.88 10.97
C LYS A 81 19.28 -6.92 11.31
N TYR A 82 19.39 -5.83 10.56
CA TYR A 82 20.38 -4.79 10.84
C TYR A 82 20.09 -4.08 12.17
N GLY A 83 18.82 -3.78 12.44
CA GLY A 83 18.35 -3.23 13.71
C GLY A 83 18.71 -4.13 14.90
N GLU A 84 18.43 -5.43 14.79
CA GLU A 84 18.81 -6.45 15.77
C GLU A 84 20.33 -6.49 16.00
N THR A 85 21.11 -6.59 14.92
CA THR A 85 22.58 -6.72 15.01
C THR A 85 23.24 -5.49 15.64
N ARG A 86 22.66 -4.30 15.41
CA ARG A 86 23.20 -3.03 15.89
C ARG A 86 22.57 -2.56 17.21
N ASN A 87 21.69 -3.35 17.82
CA ASN A 87 20.89 -2.95 18.99
C ASN A 87 20.29 -1.55 18.85
N LEU A 88 19.74 -1.25 17.66
CA LEU A 88 19.12 0.05 17.43
C LEU A 88 17.86 0.15 18.31
N SER A 89 17.85 1.14 19.21
CA SER A 89 16.68 1.46 20.02
C SER A 89 15.50 1.79 19.11
N LEU A 90 14.46 0.96 19.16
CA LEU A 90 13.21 1.23 18.47
C LEU A 90 12.53 2.43 19.10
N LYS A 91 11.83 3.24 18.30
CA LYS A 91 11.16 4.45 18.78
C LYS A 91 9.69 4.19 19.08
N CYS A 92 9.15 4.92 20.05
CA CYS A 92 7.73 4.94 20.35
C CYS A 92 6.95 5.48 19.13
N GLN A 93 5.82 4.86 18.82
CA GLN A 93 4.98 5.25 17.68
C GLN A 93 3.90 6.29 18.05
N LEU A 94 3.74 6.56 19.34
CA LEU A 94 2.64 7.37 19.90
C LEU A 94 3.14 8.64 20.61
N CYS A 95 4.43 8.96 20.49
CA CYS A 95 4.94 10.25 20.95
C CYS A 95 4.48 11.35 19.98
N GLU A 96 3.86 12.40 20.51
CA GLU A 96 3.50 13.59 19.73
C GLU A 96 4.68 14.56 19.58
N THR A 97 5.72 14.41 20.40
CA THR A 97 6.92 15.26 20.42
C THR A 97 8.10 14.59 19.70
N GLU A 98 8.84 15.38 18.90
CA GLU A 98 10.09 14.96 18.28
C GLU A 98 11.33 15.39 19.11
N PRO A 99 12.38 14.54 19.22
CA PRO A 99 12.42 13.15 18.77
C PRO A 99 11.57 12.24 19.66
N ALA A 100 10.92 11.25 19.05
CA ALA A 100 10.16 10.24 19.79
C ALA A 100 11.06 9.51 20.80
N GLY A 101 10.49 9.24 21.99
CA GLY A 101 11.17 8.49 23.03
C GLY A 101 11.52 7.06 22.59
N ASP A 102 12.51 6.46 23.26
CA ASP A 102 12.84 5.05 23.04
C ASP A 102 11.68 4.17 23.51
N ALA A 103 11.30 3.21 22.67
CA ALA A 103 10.31 2.21 23.01
C ALA A 103 10.92 1.25 24.03
N THR A 104 10.24 1.07 25.15
CA THR A 104 10.63 0.14 26.22
C THR A 104 9.84 -1.15 26.12
N VAL A 105 8.65 -1.12 25.51
CA VAL A 105 7.78 -2.27 25.34
C VAL A 105 7.10 -2.28 23.97
N MET A 106 6.71 -3.46 23.53
CA MET A 106 5.80 -3.66 22.40
C MET A 106 4.60 -4.48 22.86
N CYS A 107 3.39 -4.03 22.51
CA CYS A 107 2.20 -4.84 22.73
C CYS A 107 2.01 -5.82 21.57
N GLU A 108 1.92 -7.11 21.88
CA GLU A 108 1.77 -8.16 20.87
C GLU A 108 0.41 -8.09 20.14
N GLN A 109 -0.66 -7.74 20.87
CA GLN A 109 -2.02 -7.71 20.33
C GLN A 109 -2.31 -6.42 19.57
N CYS A 110 -1.76 -5.29 20.01
CA CYS A 110 -1.90 -4.01 19.31
C CYS A 110 -0.88 -3.87 18.17
N GLU A 111 0.22 -4.63 18.21
CA GLU A 111 1.36 -4.52 17.29
C GLU A 111 2.03 -3.13 17.30
N VAL A 112 1.95 -2.43 18.45
CA VAL A 112 2.45 -1.04 18.67
C VAL A 112 3.60 -1.00 19.67
N LEU A 113 4.55 -0.10 19.43
CA LEU A 113 5.71 0.19 20.29
C LEU A 113 5.44 1.42 21.16
N TYR A 114 5.70 1.30 22.46
CA TYR A 114 5.46 2.35 23.45
C TYR A 114 6.74 2.65 24.24
N CYS A 115 7.00 3.93 24.50
CA CYS A 115 7.82 4.33 25.64
C CYS A 115 7.01 4.23 26.93
N ASP A 116 7.65 4.32 28.10
CA ASP A 116 6.96 4.17 29.38
C ASP A 116 5.83 5.21 29.57
N ALA A 117 6.06 6.47 29.18
CA ALA A 117 5.04 7.52 29.29
C ALA A 117 3.80 7.22 28.43
N CYS A 118 3.99 6.82 27.17
CA CYS A 118 2.90 6.47 26.27
C CYS A 118 2.21 5.16 26.68
N ARG A 119 2.93 4.21 27.29
CA ARG A 119 2.33 3.00 27.85
C ARG A 119 1.33 3.35 28.93
N GLU A 120 1.73 4.12 29.95
CA GLU A 120 0.83 4.43 31.07
C GLU A 120 -0.37 5.28 30.64
N ASN A 121 -0.17 6.19 29.67
CA ASN A 121 -1.22 7.08 29.20
C ASN A 121 -2.20 6.42 28.22
N CYS A 122 -1.69 5.62 27.28
CA CYS A 122 -2.46 5.10 26.15
C CYS A 122 -2.69 3.58 26.21
N HIS A 123 -1.94 2.85 27.04
CA HIS A 123 -2.04 1.40 27.23
C HIS A 123 -1.99 1.00 28.72
N PRO A 124 -2.97 1.44 29.52
CA PRO A 124 -3.04 1.04 30.91
C PRO A 124 -3.46 -0.43 31.01
N SER A 125 -2.81 -1.20 31.90
CA SER A 125 -3.12 -2.62 32.14
C SER A 125 -4.42 -2.80 32.93
N ARG A 126 -5.54 -2.37 32.35
CA ARG A 126 -6.88 -2.42 32.94
C ARG A 126 -7.94 -2.68 31.87
N GLY A 127 -9.04 -3.28 32.28
CA GLY A 127 -10.15 -3.59 31.39
C GLY A 127 -9.71 -4.55 30.26
N PRO A 128 -10.13 -4.33 29.00
CA PRO A 128 -9.79 -5.20 27.88
C PRO A 128 -8.28 -5.37 27.64
N LEU A 129 -7.50 -4.33 27.93
CA LEU A 129 -6.04 -4.32 27.71
C LEU A 129 -5.26 -5.13 28.75
N ALA A 130 -5.87 -5.50 29.88
CA ALA A 130 -5.20 -6.30 30.91
C ALA A 130 -4.80 -7.71 30.43
N LYS A 131 -5.43 -8.20 29.36
CA LYS A 131 -5.09 -9.48 28.72
C LYS A 131 -3.96 -9.36 27.69
N HIS A 132 -3.49 -8.15 27.40
CA HIS A 132 -2.47 -7.94 26.40
C HIS A 132 -1.08 -8.28 26.97
N THR A 133 -0.24 -8.86 26.12
CA THR A 133 1.13 -9.22 26.42
C THR A 133 2.02 -8.08 25.96
N LEU A 134 2.81 -7.54 26.89
CA LEU A 134 3.87 -6.58 26.60
C LEU A 134 5.20 -7.34 26.58
N LEU A 135 5.93 -7.22 25.48
CA LEU A 135 7.23 -7.86 25.26
C LEU A 135 8.30 -6.79 25.09
N GLU A 136 9.58 -7.17 25.20
CA GLU A 136 10.65 -6.28 24.78
C GLU A 136 10.52 -5.94 23.28
N PRO A 137 10.85 -4.70 22.85
CA PRO A 137 10.66 -4.24 21.48
C PRO A 137 11.21 -5.19 20.41
N LEU A 138 12.42 -5.70 20.63
CA LEU A 138 13.09 -6.59 19.68
C LEU A 138 12.46 -7.99 19.67
N GLN A 139 12.12 -8.52 20.85
CA GLN A 139 11.46 -9.81 21.00
C GLN A 139 10.05 -9.77 20.38
N GLY A 140 9.31 -8.70 20.61
CA GLY A 140 8.01 -8.45 20.01
C GLY A 140 8.08 -8.44 18.48
N ARG A 141 9.04 -7.71 17.90
CA ARG A 141 9.28 -7.71 16.44
C ARG A 141 9.58 -9.11 15.91
N ALA A 142 10.41 -9.88 16.61
CA ALA A 142 10.69 -11.26 16.25
C ALA A 142 9.44 -12.17 16.33
N ALA A 143 8.59 -11.98 17.35
CA ALA A 143 7.33 -12.72 17.51
C ALA A 143 6.35 -12.43 16.37
N LEU A 144 6.16 -11.15 16.00
CA LEU A 144 5.33 -10.76 14.85
C LEU A 144 5.84 -11.34 13.54
N ARG A 145 7.16 -11.40 13.37
CA ARG A 145 7.78 -12.03 12.21
C ARG A 145 7.49 -13.52 12.16
N ASN A 146 7.55 -14.22 13.28
CA ASN A 146 7.24 -15.65 13.32
C ASN A 146 5.76 -15.89 13.01
N LYS A 147 4.85 -15.08 13.59
CA LYS A 147 3.41 -15.11 13.32
C LYS A 147 3.10 -14.91 11.82
N THR A 148 3.80 -13.99 11.16
CA THR A 148 3.64 -13.75 9.70
C THR A 148 4.32 -14.78 8.82
N LYS A 149 5.37 -15.46 9.29
CA LYS A 149 6.00 -16.56 8.57
C LYS A 149 5.18 -17.85 8.60
N THR A 150 4.48 -18.10 9.70
CA THR A 150 3.64 -19.29 9.86
C THR A 150 2.26 -19.13 9.25
N LYS A 151 1.82 -17.88 8.98
CA LYS A 151 0.60 -17.62 8.22
C LYS A 151 0.94 -17.78 6.74
N ASP A 152 0.41 -18.82 6.11
CA ASP A 152 0.39 -18.88 4.65
C ASP A 152 -0.23 -17.59 4.11
N VAL A 153 0.28 -17.09 2.98
CA VAL A 153 -0.26 -15.88 2.38
C VAL A 153 -1.72 -16.17 2.00
N GLN A 154 -2.67 -15.54 2.69
CA GLN A 154 -4.10 -15.77 2.47
C GLN A 154 -4.58 -15.02 1.22
N CYS A 155 -5.62 -15.55 0.59
CA CYS A 155 -6.26 -14.89 -0.52
C CYS A 155 -7.00 -13.64 -0.04
N SER A 156 -6.88 -12.53 -0.79
CA SER A 156 -7.58 -11.28 -0.48
C SER A 156 -9.09 -11.37 -0.65
N GLU A 157 -9.58 -12.33 -1.43
CA GLU A 157 -11.01 -12.54 -1.69
C GLU A 157 -11.60 -13.68 -0.86
N HIS A 158 -10.74 -14.60 -0.42
CA HIS A 158 -11.12 -15.81 0.33
C HIS A 158 -10.23 -15.92 1.56
N GLU A 159 -10.56 -15.19 2.62
CA GLU A 159 -9.70 -15.00 3.79
C GLU A 159 -9.34 -16.31 4.51
N ASP A 160 -10.18 -17.35 4.40
CA ASP A 160 -9.94 -18.67 4.97
C ASP A 160 -9.01 -19.56 4.12
N GLU A 161 -8.74 -19.16 2.88
CA GLU A 161 -7.97 -19.97 1.93
C GLU A 161 -6.55 -19.44 1.75
N ALA A 162 -5.59 -20.36 1.85
CA ALA A 162 -4.19 -20.08 1.56
C ALA A 162 -3.94 -20.02 0.03
N LEU A 163 -3.12 -19.08 -0.39
CA LEU A 163 -2.57 -19.06 -1.74
C LEU A 163 -1.59 -20.24 -1.90
N SER A 164 -1.93 -21.18 -2.78
CA SER A 164 -1.16 -22.42 -2.98
C SER A 164 -0.72 -22.64 -4.43
N MET A 165 -1.35 -21.94 -5.37
CA MET A 165 -1.11 -22.06 -6.82
C MET A 165 -0.68 -20.74 -7.43
N TYR A 166 0.06 -20.78 -8.53
CA TYR A 166 0.53 -19.60 -9.26
C TYR A 166 -0.02 -19.66 -10.68
N CYS A 167 -0.78 -18.64 -11.06
CA CYS A 167 -1.33 -18.51 -12.39
C CYS A 167 -0.26 -17.97 -13.36
N MET A 168 0.13 -18.77 -14.34
CA MET A 168 1.17 -18.41 -15.31
C MET A 168 0.70 -17.37 -16.31
N VAL A 169 -0.60 -17.26 -16.54
CA VAL A 169 -1.21 -16.27 -17.43
C VAL A 169 -1.31 -14.91 -16.74
N CYS A 170 -1.89 -14.89 -15.53
CA CYS A 170 -2.12 -13.66 -14.77
C CYS A 170 -0.86 -13.19 -13.99
N LYS A 171 0.13 -14.06 -13.83
CA LYS A 171 1.36 -13.82 -13.05
C LYS A 171 1.10 -13.49 -11.57
N VAL A 172 0.09 -14.11 -10.98
CA VAL A 172 -0.31 -13.90 -9.58
C VAL A 172 -0.49 -15.23 -8.84
N PRO A 173 -0.24 -15.26 -7.52
CA PRO A 173 -0.66 -16.38 -6.67
C PRO A 173 -2.18 -16.42 -6.55
N VAL A 174 -2.76 -17.63 -6.52
CA VAL A 174 -4.20 -17.89 -6.41
C VAL A 174 -4.47 -18.99 -5.38
N CYS A 175 -5.61 -18.92 -4.72
CA CYS A 175 -6.09 -19.97 -3.82
C CYS A 175 -6.93 -21.02 -4.58
N PRO A 176 -7.28 -22.16 -3.96
CA PRO A 176 -8.10 -23.18 -4.59
C PRO A 176 -9.47 -22.67 -5.08
N LEU A 177 -10.12 -21.77 -4.32
CA LEU A 177 -11.42 -21.21 -4.74
C LEU A 177 -11.31 -20.30 -5.95
N CYS A 178 -10.28 -19.44 -6.01
CA CYS A 178 -10.02 -18.60 -7.20
C CYS A 178 -9.76 -19.42 -8.47
N LEU A 179 -9.24 -20.65 -8.34
CA LEU A 179 -9.01 -21.53 -9.49
C LEU A 179 -10.32 -22.04 -10.10
N HIS A 180 -11.32 -22.29 -9.27
CA HIS A 180 -12.65 -22.74 -9.69
C HIS A 180 -13.55 -21.59 -10.14
N ASP A 181 -13.18 -20.35 -9.80
CA ASP A 181 -13.85 -19.16 -10.31
C ASP A 181 -13.53 -18.96 -11.81
N THR A 182 -14.51 -18.44 -12.54
CA THR A 182 -14.48 -18.21 -14.00
C THR A 182 -13.25 -17.44 -14.49
N ARG A 183 -12.58 -16.72 -13.59
CA ARG A 183 -11.38 -15.91 -13.84
C ARG A 183 -10.11 -16.73 -14.08
N HIS A 184 -10.03 -17.96 -13.55
CA HIS A 184 -8.80 -18.79 -13.65
C HIS A 184 -9.04 -20.24 -14.07
N THR A 185 -10.28 -20.66 -14.31
CA THR A 185 -10.63 -22.04 -14.70
C THR A 185 -9.93 -22.55 -15.95
N SER A 186 -9.57 -21.67 -16.88
CA SER A 186 -8.88 -22.01 -18.14
C SER A 186 -7.42 -21.52 -18.21
N HIS A 187 -6.84 -21.07 -17.10
CA HIS A 187 -5.46 -20.61 -17.07
C HIS A 187 -4.51 -21.74 -16.67
N ASP A 188 -3.30 -21.73 -17.24
CA ASP A 188 -2.23 -22.62 -16.79
C ASP A 188 -1.78 -22.21 -15.38
N VAL A 189 -1.84 -23.16 -14.44
CA VAL A 189 -1.51 -22.95 -13.03
C VAL A 189 -0.53 -24.00 -12.55
N GLN A 190 0.42 -23.58 -11.72
CA GLN A 190 1.42 -24.48 -11.12
C GLN A 190 1.50 -24.26 -9.62
N ALA A 191 1.88 -25.29 -8.86
CA ALA A 191 2.06 -25.14 -7.42
C ALA A 191 3.12 -24.08 -7.11
N ILE A 192 2.81 -23.14 -6.20
CA ILE A 192 3.71 -22.02 -5.82
C ILE A 192 5.08 -22.57 -5.38
N ASN A 193 5.08 -23.63 -4.57
CA ASN A 193 6.31 -24.24 -4.06
C ASN A 193 7.23 -24.78 -5.16
N SER A 194 6.67 -25.24 -6.28
CA SER A 194 7.43 -25.72 -7.43
C SER A 194 8.04 -24.55 -8.21
N MET A 195 7.25 -23.49 -8.43
CA MET A 195 7.72 -22.26 -9.10
C MET A 195 8.82 -21.54 -8.31
N CYS A 196 8.66 -21.41 -6.99
CA CYS A 196 9.67 -20.78 -6.13
C CYS A 196 11.02 -21.51 -6.13
N LYS A 197 11.05 -22.81 -6.42
CA LYS A 197 12.31 -23.58 -6.56
C LYS A 197 12.93 -23.43 -7.95
N ALA A 198 12.11 -23.34 -8.99
CA ALA A 198 12.56 -23.19 -10.37
C ALA A 198 13.10 -21.78 -10.69
N GLN A 199 12.69 -20.75 -9.93
CA GLN A 199 13.10 -19.35 -10.12
C GLN A 199 14.15 -18.85 -9.12
N LYS A 200 14.85 -19.75 -8.42
CA LYS A 200 15.97 -19.40 -7.55
C LYS A 200 17.25 -19.15 -8.33
#